data_AF-A0A972FAW6-F1
#
_entry.id   AF-A0A972FAW6-F1
#
_cell.length_a   1.000
_cell.length_b   1.000
_cell.length_c   1.000
_cell.angle_alpha   90.00
_cell.angle_beta   90.00
_cell.angle_gamma   90.00
#
_symmetry.space_group_name_H-M   'P 1'
#
loop_
_entity.id
_entity.type
_entity.pdbx_description
1 polymer ?
#
loop_
_entity_poly.entity_id
_entity_poly.type
_entity_poly.pdbx_seq_one_letter_code
_entity_poly.pdbx_strand_id
1 'polypeptide(L)'
;MTKYSIEDGLPIPEANKGGRPTSQRLAEIDEQAANDVINGKFANDCEAADAYICEYAGYKITKDDGEVYSHKKKDLVKRIRKFREDLQQK
;
A
#
# COMPACT_ATOMS: atom_id res chain seq x y z
N MET A 1 8.76 -9.74 -41.09
CA MET A 1 7.46 -9.33 -40.49
C MET A 1 7.39 -9.94 -39.10
N THR A 2 7.68 -9.14 -38.08
CA THR A 2 7.64 -9.52 -36.66
C THR A 2 6.19 -9.57 -36.21
N LYS A 3 5.71 -10.75 -35.77
CA LYS A 3 4.39 -10.89 -35.14
C LYS A 3 4.58 -11.17 -33.65
N TYR A 4 3.96 -10.31 -32.86
CA TYR A 4 4.06 -10.18 -31.42
C TYR A 4 3.53 -11.43 -30.71
N SER A 5 4.34 -12.03 -29.83
CA SER A 5 3.90 -13.00 -28.85
C SER A 5 3.08 -12.29 -27.79
N ILE A 6 1.78 -12.59 -27.72
CA ILE A 6 0.94 -12.18 -26.60
C ILE A 6 1.09 -13.30 -25.56
N GLU A 7 2.03 -13.14 -24.63
CA GLU A 7 2.04 -13.91 -23.38
C GLU A 7 0.94 -13.36 -22.47
N ASP A 8 -0.31 -13.71 -22.78
CA ASP A 8 -1.47 -13.45 -21.93
C ASP A 8 -1.55 -14.55 -20.87
N GLY A 9 -0.97 -14.30 -19.70
CA GLY A 9 -0.86 -15.33 -18.66
C GLY A 9 -0.54 -14.85 -17.26
N LEU A 10 -0.65 -13.55 -16.97
CA LEU A 10 -0.64 -13.08 -15.59
C LEU A 10 -2.08 -13.01 -15.11
N PRO A 11 -2.51 -13.85 -14.14
CA PRO A 11 -3.85 -13.72 -13.59
C PRO A 11 -3.98 -12.33 -12.99
N ILE A 12 -4.87 -11.51 -13.53
CA ILE A 12 -5.30 -10.27 -12.88
C ILE A 12 -5.84 -10.72 -11.53
N PRO A 13 -5.18 -10.40 -10.40
CA PRO A 13 -5.62 -10.89 -9.10
C PRO A 13 -7.05 -10.42 -8.90
N GLU A 14 -7.93 -11.38 -8.59
CA GLU A 14 -9.36 -11.20 -8.39
C GLU A 14 -9.57 -9.94 -7.54
N ALA A 15 -10.32 -8.96 -8.07
CA ALA A 15 -10.63 -7.75 -7.33
C ALA A 15 -11.36 -8.17 -6.04
N ASN A 16 -10.64 -8.09 -4.91
CA ASN A 16 -11.14 -8.51 -3.61
C ASN A 16 -12.46 -7.79 -3.33
N LYS A 17 -13.58 -8.52 -3.43
CA LYS A 17 -14.95 -8.00 -3.20
C LYS A 17 -15.17 -7.48 -1.77
N GLY A 18 -14.22 -7.65 -0.86
CA GLY A 18 -14.22 -7.14 0.51
C GLY A 18 -13.50 -5.80 0.72
N GLY A 19 -13.07 -5.14 -0.37
CA GLY A 19 -12.40 -3.84 -0.31
C GLY A 19 -10.94 -3.90 0.15
N ARG A 20 -10.55 -4.79 1.07
CA ARG A 20 -9.15 -4.89 1.50
C ARG A 20 -8.30 -5.69 0.49
N PRO A 21 -7.07 -5.24 0.15
CA PRO A 21 -6.13 -6.06 -0.61
C PRO A 21 -5.83 -7.38 0.10
N THR A 22 -5.39 -8.39 -0.64
CA THR A 22 -4.93 -9.65 -0.04
C THR A 22 -3.78 -9.39 0.95
N SER A 23 -3.61 -10.24 1.95
CA SER A 23 -2.58 -10.07 2.99
C SER A 23 -1.16 -9.91 2.42
N GLN A 24 -0.88 -10.54 1.27
CA GLN A 24 0.38 -10.37 0.56
C GLN A 24 0.52 -8.95 0.01
N ARG A 25 -0.51 -8.41 -0.65
CA ARG A 25 -0.45 -7.07 -1.23
C ARG A 25 -0.39 -5.98 -0.17
N LEU A 26 -1.02 -6.22 0.98
CA LEU A 26 -0.87 -5.37 2.18
C LEU A 26 0.58 -5.31 2.65
N ALA A 27 1.27 -6.45 2.73
CA ALA A 27 2.68 -6.48 3.14
C ALA A 27 3.59 -5.75 2.13
N GLU A 28 3.32 -5.87 0.83
CA GLU A 28 4.04 -5.12 -0.21
C GLU A 28 3.83 -3.60 -0.07
N ILE A 29 2.60 -3.16 0.21
CA ILE A 29 2.30 -1.74 0.48
C ILE A 29 3.03 -1.26 1.73
N ASP A 30 3.00 -2.05 2.81
CA ASP A 30 3.68 -1.74 4.06
C ASP A 30 5.20 -1.62 3.85
N GLU A 31 5.82 -2.54 3.09
CA GLU A 31 7.24 -2.53 2.75
C GLU A 31 7.60 -1.33 1.84
N GLN A 32 6.80 -1.07 0.81
CA GLN A 32 7.07 0.01 -0.14
C GLN A 32 6.92 1.38 0.54
N ALA A 33 5.89 1.55 1.36
CA ALA A 33 5.69 2.77 2.13
C ALA A 33 6.78 2.97 3.19
N ALA A 34 7.23 1.91 3.87
CA ALA A 34 8.35 1.99 4.80
C ALA A 34 9.67 2.32 4.09
N ASN A 35 9.97 1.66 2.97
CA ASN A 35 11.14 1.95 2.15
C ASN A 35 11.12 3.37 1.60
N ASP A 36 9.99 3.88 1.16
CA ASP A 36 9.89 5.25 0.66
C ASP A 36 10.14 6.29 1.77
N VAL A 37 9.71 6.02 3.01
CA VAL A 37 10.07 6.86 4.18
C VAL A 37 11.57 6.75 4.49
N ILE A 38 12.15 5.55 4.46
CA ILE A 38 13.58 5.33 4.71
C ILE A 38 14.44 6.02 3.64
N ASN A 39 14.03 5.94 2.37
CA ASN A 39 14.70 6.59 1.24
C ASN A 39 14.48 8.11 1.21
N GLY A 40 13.68 8.67 2.13
CA GLY A 40 13.41 10.11 2.21
C GLY A 40 12.48 10.64 1.12
N LYS A 41 11.75 9.77 0.41
CA LYS A 41 10.74 10.18 -0.58
C LYS A 41 9.52 10.82 0.09
N PHE A 42 9.16 10.36 1.29
CA PHE A 42 8.16 10.99 2.15
C PHE A 42 8.83 11.55 3.40
N ALA A 43 8.43 12.74 3.85
CA ALA A 43 9.04 13.34 5.04
C ALA A 43 8.68 12.54 6.31
N ASN A 44 7.46 12.00 6.33
CA ASN A 44 6.90 11.36 7.52
C ASN A 44 6.10 10.09 7.16
N ASP A 45 5.94 9.18 8.13
CA ASP A 45 5.10 7.98 8.00
C ASP A 45 3.64 8.34 7.62
N CYS A 46 3.15 9.50 8.06
CA CYS A 46 1.82 10.02 7.74
C CYS A 46 1.65 10.40 6.26
N GLU A 47 2.69 10.88 5.59
CA GLU A 47 2.61 11.22 4.16
C GLU A 47 2.65 9.97 3.30
N ALA A 48 3.54 9.03 3.65
CA ALA A 48 3.56 7.71 3.02
C ALA A 48 2.21 7.01 3.18
N ALA A 49 1.63 7.03 4.38
CA ALA A 49 0.30 6.49 4.59
C ALA A 49 -0.79 7.19 3.77
N ASP A 50 -0.70 8.51 3.55
CA ASP A 50 -1.66 9.25 2.69
C ASP A 50 -1.55 8.82 1.22
N ALA A 51 -0.33 8.64 0.72
CA ALA A 51 -0.07 8.19 -0.64
C ALA A 51 -0.57 6.77 -0.89
N TYR A 52 -0.38 5.88 0.10
CA TYR A 52 -0.74 4.47 0.02
C TYR A 52 -2.12 4.14 0.57
N ILE A 53 -2.88 5.11 1.09
CA ILE A 53 -4.18 4.85 1.73
C ILE A 53 -5.21 4.25 0.75
N CYS A 54 -5.18 4.68 -0.51
CA CYS A 54 -6.09 4.19 -1.54
C CYS A 54 -5.77 2.74 -1.93
N GLU A 55 -4.48 2.41 -2.04
CA GLU A 55 -4.04 1.04 -2.30
C GLU A 55 -4.31 0.14 -1.10
N TYR A 56 -3.99 0.61 0.11
CA TYR A 56 -4.28 -0.10 1.37
C TYR A 56 -5.77 -0.31 1.58
N ALA A 57 -6.58 0.69 1.25
CA ALA A 57 -8.03 0.60 1.34
C ALA A 57 -8.61 -0.29 0.25
N GLY A 58 -7.88 -0.55 -0.84
CA GLY A 58 -8.29 -1.27 -2.05
C GLY A 58 -9.45 -0.63 -2.83
N TYR A 59 -9.79 0.61 -2.48
CA TYR A 59 -10.76 1.46 -3.18
C TYR A 59 -10.36 2.92 -3.01
N LYS A 60 -10.92 3.79 -3.86
CA LYS A 60 -10.77 5.25 -3.71
C LYS A 60 -11.46 5.70 -2.43
N ILE A 61 -10.71 5.76 -1.35
CA ILE A 61 -11.12 6.41 -0.11
C ILE A 61 -10.70 7.88 -0.17
N THR A 62 -11.58 8.77 0.25
CA THR A 62 -11.30 10.21 0.29
C THR A 62 -11.30 10.70 1.72
N LYS A 63 -10.80 11.92 1.95
CA LYS A 63 -10.90 12.55 3.28
C LYS A 63 -12.36 12.77 3.72
N ASP A 64 -13.31 12.69 2.79
CA ASP A 64 -14.76 12.77 3.03
C ASP A 64 -15.31 11.54 3.77
N ASP A 65 -14.66 10.37 3.65
CA ASP A 65 -14.97 9.16 4.44
C ASP A 65 -14.64 9.33 5.95
N GLY A 66 -14.04 10.47 6.33
CA GLY A 66 -13.86 10.97 7.69
C GLY A 66 -13.26 9.97 8.69
N GLU A 67 -14.12 9.16 9.28
CA GLU A 67 -13.78 8.16 10.29
C GLU A 67 -13.03 6.96 9.68
N VAL A 68 -13.50 6.43 8.56
CA VAL A 68 -12.89 5.26 7.90
C VAL A 68 -11.50 5.61 7.39
N TYR A 69 -11.36 6.80 6.80
CA TYR A 69 -10.08 7.32 6.35
C TYR A 69 -9.10 7.48 7.51
N SER A 70 -9.54 8.13 8.59
CA SER A 70 -8.69 8.37 9.77
C SER A 70 -8.26 7.06 10.44
N HIS A 71 -9.15 6.08 10.51
CA HIS A 71 -8.86 4.77 11.09
C HIS A 71 -7.84 4.00 10.25
N LYS A 72 -8.08 3.89 8.94
CA LYS A 72 -7.17 3.19 8.01
C LYS A 72 -5.81 3.88 7.94
N LYS A 73 -5.78 5.21 7.91
CA LYS A 73 -4.53 5.98 7.90
C LYS A 73 -3.74 5.73 9.18
N LYS A 74 -4.37 5.74 10.36
CA LYS A 74 -3.70 5.42 11.63
C LYS A 74 -3.16 3.99 11.65
N ASP A 75 -3.91 3.02 11.12
CA ASP A 75 -3.45 1.63 11.02
C ASP A 75 -2.21 1.51 10.12
N LEU A 76 -2.28 2.11 8.92
CA LEU A 76 -1.19 2.11 7.95
C LEU A 76 0.07 2.82 8.50
N VAL A 77 -0.07 3.99 9.15
CA VAL A 77 1.06 4.67 9.81
C VAL A 77 1.72 3.77 10.85
N LYS A 78 0.94 3.07 11.67
CA LYS A 78 1.50 2.15 12.68
C LYS A 78 2.24 0.98 12.03
N ARG A 79 1.71 0.44 10.93
CA ARG A 79 2.35 -0.64 10.17
C ARG A 79 3.65 -0.20 9.54
N ILE A 80 3.65 0.92 8.81
CA ILE A 80 4.84 1.53 8.21
C ILE A 80 5.91 1.76 9.26
N ARG A 81 5.55 2.39 10.38
CA ARG A 81 6.48 2.66 11.48
C ARG A 81 7.08 1.37 12.03
N LYS A 82 6.24 0.37 12.33
CA LYS A 82 6.70 -0.92 12.86
C LYS A 82 7.62 -1.64 11.86
N PHE A 83 7.29 -1.61 10.57
CA PHE A 83 8.08 -2.22 9.51
C PHE A 83 9.43 -1.51 9.33
N ARG A 84 9.42 -0.16 9.42
CA ARG A 84 10.64 0.65 9.42
C ARG A 84 11.54 0.33 10.60
N GLU A 85 10.98 0.21 11.81
CA GLU A 85 11.72 -0.16 13.02
C GLU A 85 12.28 -1.60 12.95
N ASP A 86 11.58 -2.53 12.28
CA ASP A 86 12.06 -3.90 12.02
C ASP A 86 13.22 -3.91 11.00
N LEU A 87 13.08 -3.16 9.90
CA LEU A 87 14.13 -3.00 8.89
C LEU A 87 15.39 -2.33 9.43
N GLN A 88 15.27 -1.34 10.31
CA GLN A 88 16.42 -0.65 10.92
C GLN A 88 17.15 -1.48 11.98
N GLN A 89 16.54 -2.56 12.50
CA GLN A 89 17.17 -3.45 13.48
C GLN A 89 17.97 -4.61 12.86
N LYS A 90 17.98 -4.72 11.53
CA LYS A 90 18.67 -5.77 10.78
C LYS A 90 19.98 -5.27 10.19
#